data_AF-A0AAV5Y6P5-F1
#
_entry.id   AF-A0AAV5Y6P5-F1
#
_cell.length_a   1.000
_cell.length_b   1.000
_cell.length_c   1.000
_cell.angle_alpha   90.00
_cell.angle_beta   90.00
_cell.angle_gamma   90.00
#
_symmetry.space_group_name_H-M   'P 1'
#
loop_
_entity.id
_entity.type
_entity.pdbx_description
1 polymer ?
#
loop_
_entity_poly.entity_id
_entity_poly.type
_entity_poly.pdbx_seq_one_letter_code
_entity_poly.pdbx_strand_id
1 'polypeptide(L)'
;MSAGAIGVIGGSGLYELEGLTDVRWRRVRTPFGDPSDEYCTGMFEGRPVIFLPRHGRGHRLTPSELNFRANIWGLKSLGAEWVISISAVGSMKETIH
;
A
#
# COMPACT_ATOMS: atom_id res chain seq x y z
N MET A 1 -16.48 8.26 -16.89
CA MET A 1 -15.73 8.32 -15.61
C MET A 1 -14.71 7.20 -15.66
N SER A 2 -13.41 7.46 -15.47
CA SER A 2 -12.47 6.35 -15.34
C SER A 2 -12.75 5.65 -14.01
N ALA A 3 -12.66 4.32 -13.97
CA ALA A 3 -12.74 3.61 -12.70
C ALA A 3 -11.65 4.11 -11.75
N GLY A 4 -11.99 4.38 -10.49
CA GLY A 4 -11.00 4.80 -9.50
C GLY A 4 -9.94 3.73 -9.26
N ALA A 5 -8.77 4.19 -8.81
CA ALA A 5 -7.64 3.30 -8.56
C ALA A 5 -7.91 2.37 -7.37
N ILE A 6 -7.30 1.19 -7.40
CA ILE A 6 -7.21 0.31 -6.23
C ILE A 6 -5.95 0.67 -5.44
N GLY A 7 -6.10 1.05 -4.19
CA GLY A 7 -5.01 1.10 -3.22
C GLY A 7 -4.68 -0.29 -2.70
N VAL A 8 -3.40 -0.65 -2.62
CA VAL A 8 -2.91 -1.89 -2.03
C VAL A 8 -1.92 -1.55 -0.93
N ILE A 9 -2.14 -2.06 0.28
CA ILE A 9 -1.20 -1.92 1.41
C ILE A 9 -0.54 -3.28 1.65
N GLY A 10 0.75 -3.38 1.33
CA GLY A 10 1.55 -4.59 1.53
C GLY A 10 2.12 -4.68 2.94
N GLY A 11 1.80 -5.74 3.67
CA GLY A 11 2.44 -6.09 4.93
C GLY A 11 3.84 -6.69 4.74
N SER A 12 4.34 -7.35 5.79
CA SER A 12 5.63 -8.07 5.77
C SER A 12 5.75 -9.00 4.56
N GLY A 13 6.84 -8.87 3.81
CA GLY A 13 7.16 -9.76 2.68
C GLY A 13 6.57 -9.33 1.33
N LEU A 14 5.74 -8.29 1.28
CA LEU A 14 5.25 -7.71 0.03
C LEU A 14 5.77 -6.29 -0.12
N TYR A 15 6.79 -6.10 -0.96
CA TYR A 15 7.44 -4.80 -1.20
C TYR A 15 7.31 -4.31 -2.64
N GLU A 16 6.87 -5.19 -3.54
CA GLU A 16 6.56 -4.92 -4.93
C GLU A 16 5.33 -5.73 -5.35
N LEU A 17 4.63 -5.27 -6.38
CA LEU A 17 3.54 -6.01 -7.00
C LEU A 17 4.04 -6.53 -8.35
N GLU A 18 4.23 -7.85 -8.43
CA GLU A 18 4.56 -8.51 -9.69
C GLU A 18 3.43 -8.27 -10.72
N GLY A 19 3.80 -8.06 -11.98
CA GLY A 19 2.84 -7.78 -13.06
C GLY A 19 2.35 -6.33 -13.15
N LEU A 20 2.81 -5.43 -12.27
CA LEU A 20 2.52 -4.01 -12.37
C LEU A 20 3.34 -3.37 -13.51
N THR A 21 2.68 -2.68 -14.43
CA THR A 21 3.31 -1.93 -15.54
C THR A 21 3.23 -0.42 -15.30
N ASP A 22 3.96 0.38 -16.11
CA ASP A 22 4.01 1.85 -16.00
C ASP A 22 4.38 2.36 -14.59
N VAL A 23 5.28 1.64 -13.93
CA VAL A 23 5.65 1.84 -12.53
C VAL A 23 6.28 3.21 -12.31
N ARG A 24 5.74 3.95 -11.34
CA ARG A 24 6.27 5.24 -10.88
C ARG A 24 6.18 5.35 -9.36
N TRP A 25 7.23 5.87 -8.74
CA TRP A 25 7.22 6.20 -7.31
C TRP A 25 6.78 7.65 -7.11
N ARG A 26 5.86 7.87 -6.17
CA ARG A 26 5.23 9.15 -5.88
C ARG A 26 5.38 9.50 -4.41
N ARG A 27 6.14 10.54 -4.12
CA ARG A 27 6.15 11.17 -2.80
C ARG A 27 4.88 12.01 -2.62
N VAL A 28 4.21 11.85 -1.49
CA VAL A 28 3.00 12.59 -1.12
C VAL A 28 3.20 13.18 0.27
N ARG A 29 2.99 14.50 0.40
CA ARG A 29 2.94 15.16 1.71
C ARG A 29 1.51 15.08 2.23
N THR A 30 1.35 14.77 3.52
CA THR A 30 0.02 14.66 4.13
C THR A 30 -0.11 15.60 5.33
N PRO A 31 -1.34 16.02 5.70
CA PRO A 31 -1.58 16.77 6.93
C PRO A 31 -1.25 16.02 8.22
N PHE A 32 -1.01 14.70 8.14
CA PHE A 32 -0.77 13.84 9.30
C PHE A 32 0.72 13.49 9.48
N GLY A 33 1.60 14.12 8.71
CA GLY A 33 3.02 13.77 8.62
C GLY A 33 3.33 12.86 7.43
N ASP A 34 4.48 12.20 7.48
CA ASP A 34 4.92 11.36 6.37
C ASP A 34 4.22 9.99 6.38
N PRO A 35 3.83 9.47 5.21
CA PRO A 35 3.45 8.08 5.05
C PRO A 35 4.63 7.12 5.31
N SER A 36 4.33 5.83 5.36
CA SER A 36 5.34 4.78 5.55
C SER A 36 6.44 4.78 4.48
N ASP A 37 6.10 5.17 3.25
CA ASP A 37 7.04 5.33 2.13
C ASP A 37 6.39 6.16 1.01
N GLU A 38 7.10 6.33 -0.08
CA GLU A 38 6.53 6.75 -1.36
C GLU A 38 5.53 5.70 -1.88
N TYR A 39 4.53 6.16 -2.63
CA TYR A 39 3.52 5.28 -3.24
C TYR A 39 4.02 4.80 -4.60
N CYS A 40 3.94 3.50 -4.85
CA CYS A 40 4.21 2.92 -6.16
C CYS A 40 2.92 2.89 -6.97
N THR A 41 2.84 3.66 -8.04
CA THR A 41 1.66 3.72 -8.93
C THR A 41 1.95 2.97 -10.23
N GLY A 42 0.96 2.31 -10.79
CA GLY A 42 1.07 1.67 -12.10
C GLY A 42 -0.26 1.11 -12.58
N MET A 43 -0.19 0.27 -13.60
CA MET A 43 -1.33 -0.43 -14.19
C MET A 43 -1.19 -1.93 -13.94
N PHE A 44 -2.25 -2.56 -13.48
CA PHE A 44 -2.34 -4.02 -13.34
C PHE A 44 -3.55 -4.49 -14.12
N GLU A 45 -3.34 -5.33 -15.14
CA GLU A 45 -4.39 -5.81 -16.06
C GLU A 45 -5.32 -4.68 -16.58
N GLY A 46 -4.72 -3.54 -16.95
CA GLY A 46 -5.46 -2.38 -17.47
C GLY A 46 -6.18 -1.54 -16.41
N ARG A 47 -6.02 -1.84 -15.12
CA ARG A 47 -6.59 -1.06 -14.01
C ARG A 47 -5.53 -0.28 -13.23
N PRO A 48 -5.77 1.00 -12.87
CA PRO A 48 -4.84 1.74 -12.03
C PRO A 48 -4.72 1.15 -10.62
N VAL A 49 -3.48 0.94 -10.17
CA VAL A 49 -3.15 0.44 -8.84
C VAL A 49 -2.15 1.37 -8.16
N ILE A 50 -2.34 1.59 -6.86
CA ILE A 50 -1.48 2.38 -5.99
C ILE A 50 -1.03 1.49 -4.82
N PHE A 51 0.22 1.07 -4.83
CA PHE A 51 0.81 0.24 -3.81
C PHE A 51 1.57 1.06 -2.76
N LEU A 52 1.42 0.70 -1.49
CA LEU A 52 2.19 1.23 -0.36
C LEU A 52 2.74 0.07 0.49
N PRO A 53 4.07 -0.05 0.65
CA PRO A 53 4.65 -0.98 1.62
C PRO A 53 4.40 -0.44 3.03
N ARG A 54 3.61 -1.17 3.83
CA ARG A 54 3.16 -0.74 5.17
C ARG A 54 4.34 -0.42 6.08
N HIS A 55 5.38 -1.25 6.07
CA HIS A 55 6.55 -1.08 6.93
C HIS A 55 7.68 -0.26 6.28
N GLY A 56 7.40 0.35 5.14
CA GLY A 56 8.41 0.96 4.27
C GLY A 56 9.30 -0.08 3.57
N ARG A 57 9.94 0.33 2.47
CA ARG A 57 10.98 -0.49 1.83
C ARG A 57 12.10 -0.78 2.82
N GLY A 58 12.59 -2.02 2.84
CA GLY A 58 13.58 -2.49 3.81
C GLY A 58 13.01 -2.79 5.20
N HIS A 59 11.69 -2.76 5.39
CA HIS A 59 11.00 -3.12 6.64
C HIS A 59 11.49 -2.30 7.85
N ARG A 60 11.61 -0.99 7.67
CA ARG A 60 12.23 -0.07 8.64
C ARG A 60 11.29 0.39 9.76
N LEU A 61 9.98 0.24 9.59
CA LEU A 61 8.98 0.69 10.57
C LEU A 61 8.38 -0.49 11.32
N THR A 62 8.34 -0.42 12.64
CA THR A 62 7.60 -1.37 13.47
C THR A 62 6.09 -1.10 13.40
N PRO A 63 5.22 -2.07 13.75
CA PRO A 63 3.77 -1.87 13.73
C PRO A 63 3.28 -0.66 14.53
N SER A 64 3.93 -0.34 15.65
CA SER A 64 3.55 0.78 16.52
C SER A 64 3.96 2.15 15.99
N GLU A 65 4.93 2.21 15.08
CA GLU A 65 5.44 3.45 14.47
C GLU A 65 4.67 3.85 13.21
N LEU A 66 3.75 3.01 12.75
CA LEU A 66 3.03 3.21 11.51
C LEU A 66 2.12 4.45 11.58
N ASN A 67 2.31 5.37 10.64
CA ASN A 67 1.43 6.51 10.47
C ASN A 67 0.21 6.15 9.61
N PHE A 68 -0.74 5.41 10.18
CA PHE A 68 -1.93 4.93 9.47
C PHE A 68 -2.74 6.05 8.82
N ARG A 69 -2.81 7.23 9.47
CA ARG A 69 -3.54 8.39 8.93
C ARG A 69 -2.89 8.94 7.67
N ALA A 70 -1.56 9.12 7.68
CA ALA A 70 -0.84 9.56 6.49
C ALA A 70 -0.96 8.52 5.35
N ASN A 71 -0.85 7.23 5.69
CA ASN A 71 -0.96 6.14 4.71
C ASN A 71 -2.30 6.16 3.95
N ILE A 72 -3.42 6.21 4.69
CA ILE A 72 -4.76 6.24 4.08
C ILE A 72 -5.04 7.56 3.37
N TRP A 73 -4.61 8.69 3.95
CA TRP A 73 -4.81 9.99 3.31
C TRP A 73 -4.06 10.08 1.98
N GLY A 74 -2.82 9.61 1.90
CA GLY A 74 -2.06 9.63 0.66
C GLY A 74 -2.69 8.74 -0.43
N LEU A 75 -3.19 7.55 -0.09
CA LEU A 75 -3.97 6.73 -1.03
C LEU A 75 -5.20 7.49 -1.55
N LYS A 76 -5.97 8.11 -0.66
CA LYS A 76 -7.15 8.89 -1.05
C LYS A 76 -6.77 10.08 -1.96
N SER A 77 -5.70 10.78 -1.65
CA SER A 77 -5.21 11.93 -2.43
C SER A 77 -4.74 11.55 -3.84
N LEU A 78 -4.28 10.31 -4.02
CA LEU A 78 -3.86 9.76 -5.30
C LEU A 78 -5.03 9.16 -6.12
N GLY A 79 -6.26 9.22 -5.59
CA GLY A 79 -7.46 8.75 -6.30
C GLY A 79 -7.83 7.30 -6.04
N ALA A 80 -7.32 6.68 -4.96
CA ALA A 80 -7.81 5.37 -4.54
C ALA A 80 -9.29 5.46 -4.09
N GLU A 81 -10.12 4.59 -4.65
CA GLU A 81 -11.52 4.41 -4.23
C GLU A 81 -11.71 3.15 -3.37
N TRP A 82 -10.80 2.19 -3.53
CA TRP A 82 -10.80 0.91 -2.83
C TRP A 82 -9.44 0.71 -2.16
N VAL A 83 -9.41 0.02 -1.03
CA VAL A 83 -8.16 -0.37 -0.37
C VAL A 83 -8.18 -1.85 -0.05
N ILE A 84 -7.20 -2.58 -0.56
CA ILE A 84 -6.93 -3.98 -0.22
C ILE A 84 -5.68 -4.02 0.65
N SER A 85 -5.80 -4.58 1.85
CA SER A 85 -4.69 -4.67 2.80
C SER A 85 -4.28 -6.11 2.99
N ILE A 86 -3.00 -6.42 2.73
CA ILE A 86 -2.42 -7.75 2.84
C ILE A 86 -1.59 -7.79 4.13
N SER A 87 -1.81 -8.80 4.97
CA SER A 87 -1.13 -8.93 6.27
C SER A 87 -0.69 -10.37 6.50
N ALA A 88 0.56 -10.55 6.91
CA ALA A 88 0.99 -11.80 7.51
C ALA A 88 0.38 -11.93 8.91
N VAL A 89 -0.16 -13.11 9.24
CA VAL A 89 -0.79 -13.42 10.52
C VAL A 89 -0.36 -14.82 10.97
N GLY A 90 -0.40 -15.06 12.28
CA GLY A 90 -0.28 -16.41 12.83
C GLY A 90 -1.66 -17.04 12.97
N SER A 91 -1.83 -18.27 12.50
CA SER A 91 -3.06 -19.03 12.72
C SER A 91 -3.20 -19.41 14.21
N MET A 92 -4.41 -19.32 14.74
CA MET A 92 -4.79 -19.90 16.04
C MET A 92 -5.72 -21.11 15.87
N LYS A 93 -5.81 -21.66 14.66
CA LYS A 93 -6.61 -22.83 14.32
C LYS A 93 -5.71 -23.85 13.62
N GLU A 94 -5.70 -25.07 14.14
CA GLU A 94 -4.89 -26.15 13.59
C GLU A 94 -5.20 -26.44 12.11
N THR A 95 -6.45 -26.24 11.69
CA THR A 95 -6.90 -26.52 10.32
C THR A 95 -6.49 -25.46 9.29
N ILE A 96 -5.88 -24.35 9.72
CA ILE A 96 -5.36 -23.31 8.82
C ILE A 96 -3.84 -23.40 8.88
N HIS A 97 -3.28 -24.02 7.84
CA HIS A 97 -1.84 -24.21 7.61
C HIS A 97 -1.26 -23.09 6.74
#